data_AF-A0A3B8W467-F1
#
_entry.id   AF-A0A3B8W467-F1
#
_cell.length_a   1.000
_cell.length_b   1.000
_cell.length_c   1.000
_cell.angle_alpha   90.00
_cell.angle_beta   90.00
_cell.angle_gamma   90.00
#
_symmetry.space_group_name_H-M   'P 1'
#
loop_
_entity.id
_entity.type
_entity.pdbx_description
1 polymer ?
#
loop_
_entity_poly.entity_id
_entity_poly.type
_entity_poly.pdbx_seq_one_letter_code
_entity_poly.pdbx_strand_id
1 'polypeptide(L)'
;YAKEYPESPDKAVAPFVEAAKLARSLGLGVNAGHDLSLENLEFFSKSIPWLEEVSIGHALISDALYLGLKETIRRYKECLL
;
A
#
# COMPACT_ATOMS: atom_id res chain seq x y z
N TYR A 1 -0.32 1.51 9.99
CA TYR A 1 -1.34 1.51 8.93
C TYR A 1 -2.19 0.25 8.96
N ALA A 2 -1.71 -0.90 8.46
CA ALA A 2 -2.55 -2.08 8.22
C ALA A 2 -3.36 -2.55 9.44
N LYS A 3 -2.78 -2.51 10.64
CA LYS A 3 -3.46 -2.87 11.90
C LYS A 3 -4.68 -1.99 12.22
N GLU A 4 -4.58 -0.69 11.97
CA GLU A 4 -5.62 0.31 12.33
C GLU A 4 -6.59 0.59 11.17
N TYR A 5 -6.23 0.14 9.96
CA TYR A 5 -7.02 0.36 8.74
C TYR A 5 -8.48 -0.12 8.85
N PRO A 6 -8.79 -1.30 9.42
CA PRO A 6 -10.18 -1.76 9.54
C PRO A 6 -11.04 -0.88 10.47
N GLU A 7 -10.43 -0.17 11.41
CA GLU A 7 -11.14 0.67 12.37
C GLU A 7 -11.34 2.10 11.83
N SER A 8 -10.30 2.68 11.23
CA SER A 8 -10.36 4.03 10.67
C SER A 8 -9.25 4.25 9.64
N PRO A 9 -9.55 4.08 8.32
CA PRO A 9 -8.58 4.28 7.25
C PRO A 9 -7.88 5.64 7.30
N ASP A 10 -8.65 6.72 7.47
CA ASP A 10 -8.13 8.09 7.51
C ASP A 10 -7.14 8.32 8.65
N LYS A 11 -7.45 7.84 9.86
CA LYS A 11 -6.55 7.95 11.01
C LYS A 11 -5.31 7.08 10.83
N ALA A 12 -5.49 5.87 10.30
CA ALA A 12 -4.41 4.92 10.10
C ALA A 12 -3.36 5.42 9.09
N VAL A 13 -3.79 6.16 8.06
CA VAL A 13 -2.90 6.67 6.99
C VAL A 13 -2.29 8.02 7.31
N ALA A 14 -2.96 8.87 8.11
CA ALA A 14 -2.52 10.23 8.43
C ALA A 14 -1.02 10.37 8.79
N PRO A 15 -0.44 9.57 9.72
CA PRO A 15 0.98 9.71 10.05
C PRO A 15 1.91 9.35 8.87
N PHE A 16 1.49 8.44 7.98
CA PHE A 16 2.26 8.04 6.80
C PHE A 16 2.23 9.14 5.72
N VAL A 17 1.09 9.83 5.57
CA VAL A 17 0.98 10.99 4.66
C VAL A 17 1.92 12.11 5.10
N GLU A 18 1.96 12.44 6.39
CA GLU A 18 2.85 13.49 6.90
C GLU A 18 4.33 13.12 6.75
N ALA A 19 4.70 11.86 7.04
CA ALA A 19 6.05 11.37 6.80
C ALA A 19 6.44 11.43 5.32
N ALA A 20 5.53 11.03 4.41
CA ALA A 20 5.78 11.06 2.97
C ALA A 20 5.87 12.49 2.40
N LYS A 21 5.12 13.45 2.95
CA LYS A 21 5.25 14.89 2.59
C LYS A 21 6.63 15.42 2.99
N LEU A 22 7.08 15.10 4.20
CA LEU A 22 8.41 15.51 4.67
C LEU A 22 9.51 14.90 3.80
N ALA A 23 9.49 13.59 3.57
CA ALA A 23 10.45 12.91 2.71
C ALA A 23 10.52 13.56 1.31
N ARG A 24 9.35 13.85 0.71
CA ARG A 24 9.26 14.55 -0.57
C ARG A 24 9.86 15.95 -0.52
N SER A 25 9.61 16.73 0.52
CA SER A 25 10.20 18.08 0.67
C SER A 25 11.72 18.05 0.79
N LEU A 26 12.29 16.93 1.23
CA LEU A 26 13.72 16.69 1.33
C LEU A 26 14.32 16.08 0.05
N GLY A 27 13.50 15.88 -1.00
CA GLY A 27 13.93 15.28 -2.26
C GLY A 27 14.17 13.76 -2.20
N LEU A 28 13.60 13.08 -1.21
CA LEU A 28 13.69 11.62 -1.09
C LEU A 28 12.52 10.94 -1.80
N GLY A 29 12.81 9.86 -2.52
CA GLY A 29 11.81 8.91 -2.99
C GLY A 29 11.14 8.18 -1.82
N VAL A 30 9.89 7.76 -2.02
CA VAL A 30 9.11 7.07 -0.97
C VAL A 30 8.63 5.72 -1.50
N ASN A 31 9.15 4.66 -0.90
CA ASN A 31 8.64 3.30 -1.07
C ASN A 31 7.76 2.92 0.12
N ALA A 32 6.84 1.98 -0.09
CA ALA A 32 6.01 1.42 0.98
C ALA A 32 5.91 -0.11 0.89
N GLY A 33 5.32 -0.71 1.91
CA GLY A 33 5.22 -2.16 2.01
C GLY A 33 4.77 -2.55 3.40
N HIS A 34 5.01 -3.82 3.75
CA HIS A 34 4.66 -4.44 5.04
C HIS A 34 3.14 -4.42 5.34
N ASP A 35 2.54 -5.62 5.36
CA ASP A 35 1.10 -5.84 5.61
C ASP A 35 0.12 -5.08 4.69
N LEU A 36 0.59 -4.60 3.54
CA LEU A 36 -0.29 -4.15 2.46
C LEU A 36 -0.96 -5.35 1.80
N SER A 37 -2.24 -5.22 1.48
CA SER A 37 -3.08 -6.25 0.88
C SER A 37 -4.05 -5.66 -0.15
N LEU A 38 -4.80 -6.52 -0.86
CA LEU A 38 -5.87 -6.09 -1.77
C LEU A 38 -6.94 -5.21 -1.08
N GLU A 39 -7.09 -5.30 0.24
CA GLU A 39 -8.12 -4.56 0.98
C GLU A 39 -7.70 -3.11 1.29
N ASN A 40 -6.40 -2.87 1.42
CA ASN A 40 -5.89 -1.62 1.99
C ASN A 40 -4.90 -0.87 1.09
N LEU A 41 -4.39 -1.50 0.04
CA LEU A 41 -3.37 -0.93 -0.83
C LEU A 41 -3.88 0.31 -1.59
N GLU A 42 -5.08 0.21 -2.18
CA GLU A 42 -5.64 1.28 -3.01
C GLU A 42 -5.85 2.58 -2.21
N PHE A 43 -6.35 2.46 -0.98
CA PHE A 43 -6.52 3.63 -0.12
C PHE A 43 -5.16 4.25 0.26
N PHE A 44 -4.16 3.42 0.54
CA PHE A 44 -2.82 3.88 0.89
C PHE A 44 -2.14 4.60 -0.29
N SER A 45 -2.20 4.01 -1.49
CA SER A 45 -1.59 4.58 -2.71
C SER A 45 -2.25 5.90 -3.11
N LYS A 46 -3.58 5.99 -3.03
CA LYS A 46 -4.32 7.24 -3.30
C LYS A 46 -4.02 8.35 -2.28
N SER A 47 -3.75 7.97 -1.02
CA SER A 47 -3.40 8.93 0.04
C SER A 47 -1.98 9.49 -0.12
N ILE A 48 -1.08 8.74 -0.78
CA ILE A 48 0.31 9.12 -1.04
C ILE A 48 0.60 8.93 -2.54
N PRO A 49 0.10 9.82 -3.42
CA PRO A 49 0.16 9.60 -4.88
C PRO A 49 1.58 9.73 -5.49
N TRP A 50 2.60 9.98 -4.66
CA TRP A 50 4.01 10.05 -5.07
C TRP A 50 4.84 8.90 -4.50
N LEU A 51 4.22 7.77 -4.17
CA LEU A 51 4.95 6.52 -3.95
C LEU A 51 5.69 6.12 -5.23
N GLU A 52 6.94 5.71 -5.10
CA GLU A 52 7.75 5.22 -6.22
C GLU A 52 7.60 3.70 -6.39
N GLU A 53 7.50 2.97 -5.28
CA GLU A 53 7.38 1.51 -5.29
C GLU A 53 6.58 1.01 -4.07
N VAL A 54 5.91 -0.14 -4.23
CA VAL A 54 5.43 -0.96 -3.11
C VAL A 54 6.00 -2.37 -3.16
N SER A 55 6.49 -2.85 -2.02
CA SER A 55 7.00 -4.20 -1.83
C SER A 55 6.03 -5.03 -0.98
N ILE A 56 5.37 -6.03 -1.60
CA ILE A 56 4.31 -6.84 -0.99
C ILE A 56 4.64 -8.33 -1.11
N GLY A 57 4.67 -9.03 0.03
CA GLY A 57 5.03 -10.44 0.12
C GLY A 57 3.89 -11.30 0.66
N HIS A 58 3.76 -11.37 1.99
CA HIS A 58 2.88 -12.32 2.67
C HIS A 58 1.44 -12.33 2.15
N ALA A 59 0.76 -11.16 2.11
CA ALA A 59 -0.62 -11.07 1.63
C ALA A 59 -0.76 -11.50 0.16
N LEU A 60 0.17 -11.08 -0.71
CA LEU A 60 0.18 -11.47 -2.12
C LEU A 60 0.29 -12.99 -2.28
N ILE A 61 1.20 -13.64 -1.54
CA ILE A 61 1.34 -15.10 -1.63
C ILE A 61 0.11 -15.80 -1.05
N SER A 62 -0.45 -15.32 0.05
CA SER A 62 -1.69 -15.85 0.65
C SER A 62 -2.87 -15.76 -0.33
N ASP A 63 -3.07 -14.62 -1.01
CA ASP A 63 -4.10 -14.47 -2.03
C ASP A 63 -3.86 -15.38 -3.24
N ALA A 64 -2.60 -15.56 -3.63
CA ALA A 64 -2.21 -16.43 -4.74
C ALA A 64 -2.52 -17.91 -4.50
N LEU A 65 -2.66 -18.37 -3.25
CA LEU A 65 -3.11 -19.73 -2.94
C LEU A 65 -4.54 -19.99 -3.45
N TYR A 66 -5.37 -18.94 -3.54
CA TYR A 66 -6.76 -19.05 -3.98
C TYR A 66 -6.97 -18.59 -5.43
N LEU A 67 -6.30 -17.52 -5.84
CA LEU A 67 -6.50 -16.88 -7.15
C LEU A 67 -5.50 -17.34 -8.21
N GLY A 68 -4.37 -17.93 -7.79
CA GLY A 68 -3.21 -18.15 -8.64
C GLY A 68 -2.38 -16.87 -8.85
N LEU A 69 -1.05 -17.02 -8.93
CA LEU A 69 -0.10 -15.90 -8.89
C LEU A 69 -0.34 -14.84 -9.98
N LYS A 70 -0.68 -15.25 -11.21
CA LYS A 70 -0.94 -14.33 -12.33
C LYS A 70 -2.10 -13.38 -12.05
N GLU A 71 -3.22 -13.91 -11.57
CA GLU A 71 -4.41 -13.13 -11.28
C GLU A 71 -4.20 -12.24 -10.05
N THR A 72 -3.53 -12.76 -9.02
CA THR A 72 -3.18 -11.96 -7.85
C THR A 72 -2.34 -10.75 -8.23
N ILE A 73 -1.25 -10.93 -8.99
CA ILE A 73 -0.39 -9.82 -9.44
C ILE A 73 -1.21 -8.78 -10.23
N ARG A 74 -2.11 -9.23 -11.12
CA ARG A 74 -3.00 -8.32 -11.87
C ARG A 74 -3.82 -7.43 -10.93
N ARG A 75 -4.49 -8.04 -9.93
CA ARG A 75 -5.34 -7.31 -8.97
C ARG A 75 -4.55 -6.32 -8.12
N TYR A 76 -3.38 -6.71 -7.60
CA TYR A 76 -2.53 -5.79 -6.83
C TYR A 76 -2.07 -4.60 -7.67
N LYS A 77 -1.77 -4.80 -8.96
CA LYS A 77 -1.44 -3.70 -9.88
C LYS A 77 -2.63 -2.77 -10.13
N GLU A 78 -3.85 -3.28 -10.15
CA GLU A 78 -5.05 -2.46 -10.33
C GLU A 78 -5.31 -1.51 -9.15
N CYS A 79 -4.89 -1.86 -7.94
CA CYS A 79 -4.92 -0.96 -6.79
C CYS A 79 -3.93 0.23 -6.90
N LEU A 80 -3.02 0.21 -7.88
CA LEU A 80 -2.02 1.25 -8.11
C LEU A 80 -2.32 2.12 -9.34
N LEU A 81 -3.42 1.84 -10.05
CA LEU A 81 -3.90 2.64 -11.20
C LEU A 81 -4.83 3.76 -10.71
#